data_AF-A0A395RQH2-F1
#
_entry.id   AF-A0A395RQH2-F1
#
_cell.length_a   1.000
_cell.length_b   1.000
_cell.length_c   1.000
_cell.angle_alpha   90.00
_cell.angle_beta   90.00
_cell.angle_gamma   90.00
#
_symmetry.space_group_name_H-M   'P 1'
#
loop_
_entity.id
_entity.type
_entity.pdbx_description
1 polymer ?
#
loop_
_entity_poly.entity_id
_entity_poly.type
_entity_poly.pdbx_seq_one_letter_code
_entity_poly.pdbx_strand_id
1 'polypeptide(L)'
;MRTLDWTLIDIIRIGFTSRPWSDGEAPPEKPITLLISVQPDTTTWETGIEAAMACRAILRRFNIFDVEVEVMEACCEALNTETPNPHLKTEPVTGERTDANLQLSELIGTSIASIESPSVEGTKGFYVRLEDHPERLLAVTCQHVLFGRNAKNEDYHHIETDRKVVIQPGDGTWTDTIELLQVCIDRCQARIDCATRLLATNSSDVLGATSIEATSLNTEKAASEAWLSQYHEIQELGKRAIGHVLFSPRYSVSNSGPARPERLRDWALIELDQAKHETPFSAQKNAIVGGHTADILFDKARAKELSRDVRRKYPNKLQIDNNMGTIVLADKCVPDKELRDPEEESMSLDEPAKLVAKFGRSSGLTAGVRNEVKSVKRTIDGAHELISDEWCTMGAKTMGDNSRLPFSTKGDSGSCIFDMEGRIAGLLTSGKGPGGAYDLAYVTPMEWLLHDIRSFGYQVYLA
;
A
#
# COMPACT_ATOMS: atom_id res chain seq x y z
N MET A 1 20.02 -16.95 46.21
CA MET A 1 19.73 -17.25 44.79
C MET A 1 18.37 -17.91 44.61
N ARG A 2 18.06 -19.09 45.17
CA ARG A 2 16.75 -19.77 44.96
C ARG A 2 15.52 -19.05 45.52
N THR A 3 15.71 -18.05 46.38
CA THR A 3 14.65 -17.25 47.02
C THR A 3 14.49 -15.85 46.39
N LEU A 4 15.33 -15.47 45.42
CA LEU A 4 15.20 -14.21 44.70
C LEU A 4 14.66 -14.48 43.30
N ASP A 5 13.75 -13.63 42.86
CA ASP A 5 13.26 -13.61 41.48
C ASP A 5 14.24 -12.82 40.60
N TRP A 6 15.43 -13.38 40.41
CA TRP A 6 16.51 -12.73 39.66
C TRP A 6 16.31 -12.89 38.15
N THR A 7 16.55 -11.80 37.41
CA THR A 7 16.35 -11.71 35.96
C THR A 7 17.67 -11.76 35.20
N LEU A 8 18.72 -11.11 35.72
CA LEU A 8 20.04 -11.02 35.12
C LEU A 8 21.15 -11.01 36.17
N ILE A 9 22.34 -11.41 35.75
CA ILE A 9 23.59 -11.24 36.51
C ILE A 9 24.63 -10.67 35.55
N ASP A 10 25.00 -9.41 35.77
CA ASP A 10 25.96 -8.68 34.95
C ASP A 10 27.30 -8.53 35.69
N ILE A 11 28.40 -8.56 34.95
CA ILE A 11 29.74 -8.24 35.46
C ILE A 11 30.17 -6.93 34.80
N ILE A 12 30.00 -5.82 35.51
CA ILE A 12 30.20 -4.47 34.99
C ILE A 12 31.07 -3.65 35.95
N ARG A 13 31.48 -2.43 35.56
CA ARG A 13 32.17 -1.51 36.47
C ARG A 13 31.24 -0.40 36.92
N ILE A 14 30.91 -0.37 38.21
CA ILE A 14 30.01 0.63 38.82
C ILE A 14 30.83 1.52 39.73
N GLY A 15 30.61 2.83 39.69
CA GLY A 15 31.28 3.78 40.57
C GLY A 15 30.76 5.19 40.33
N PHE A 16 31.03 6.09 41.28
CA PHE A 16 30.56 7.47 41.19
C PHE A 16 31.32 8.24 40.10
N THR A 17 30.65 9.15 39.41
CA THR A 17 31.32 10.12 38.54
C THR A 17 31.89 11.25 39.40
N SER A 18 33.15 11.64 39.16
CA SER A 18 33.71 12.83 39.80
C SER A 18 32.94 14.07 39.31
N ARG A 19 32.68 15.01 40.22
CA ARG A 19 32.12 16.30 39.81
C ARG A 19 33.16 17.04 38.95
N PRO A 20 32.76 17.81 37.93
CA PRO A 20 33.70 18.40 36.95
C PRO A 20 34.69 19.44 37.51
N TRP A 21 34.72 19.69 38.82
CA TRP A 21 35.38 20.85 39.43
C TRP A 21 36.20 20.55 40.69
N SER A 22 36.60 19.29 40.91
CA SER A 22 37.55 18.93 41.98
C SER A 22 38.91 18.63 41.38
N ASP A 23 39.66 19.70 41.07
CA ASP A 23 41.06 19.61 40.65
C ASP A 23 41.91 19.06 41.81
N GLY A 24 42.40 17.83 41.67
CA GLY A 24 43.37 17.21 42.57
C GLY A 24 42.96 15.90 43.22
N GLU A 25 41.73 15.42 43.04
CA GLU A 25 41.31 14.09 43.52
C GLU A 25 41.61 13.00 42.49
N ALA A 26 42.06 11.83 42.97
CA ALA A 26 42.30 10.66 42.14
C ALA A 26 41.06 10.30 41.30
N PRO A 27 41.21 9.77 40.07
CA PRO A 27 40.09 9.39 39.24
C PRO A 27 39.14 8.46 40.02
N PRO A 28 37.82 8.66 39.94
CA PRO A 28 36.89 7.92 40.76
C PRO A 28 37.00 6.42 40.48
N GLU A 29 37.15 5.64 41.55
CA GLU A 29 37.23 4.18 41.46
C GLU A 29 35.90 3.63 40.93
N LYS A 30 35.99 2.83 39.86
CA LYS A 30 34.88 2.06 39.30
C LYS A 30 35.20 0.58 39.48
N PRO A 31 35.00 0.02 40.70
CA PRO A 31 35.23 -1.39 40.97
C PRO A 31 34.44 -2.27 40.01
N ILE A 32 34.92 -3.49 39.81
CA ILE A 32 34.16 -4.53 39.10
C ILE A 32 33.03 -4.95 40.06
N THR A 33 31.81 -4.91 39.59
CA THR A 33 30.60 -5.23 40.36
C THR A 33 29.84 -6.34 39.65
N LEU A 34 29.54 -7.40 40.38
CA LEU A 34 28.53 -8.40 40.02
C LEU A 34 27.17 -7.81 40.39
N LEU A 35 26.45 -7.31 39.40
CA LEU A 35 25.14 -6.69 39.56
C LEU A 35 24.05 -7.73 39.31
N ILE A 36 23.24 -8.00 40.34
CA ILE A 36 22.11 -8.93 40.27
C ILE A 36 20.84 -8.12 40.09
N SER A 37 20.20 -8.25 38.94
CA SER A 37 18.92 -7.62 38.66
C SER A 37 17.79 -8.51 39.16
N VAL A 38 16.86 -7.95 39.92
CA VAL A 38 15.65 -8.63 40.41
C VAL A 38 14.41 -7.89 39.94
N GLN A 39 13.28 -8.59 39.81
CA GLN A 39 12.01 -7.95 39.46
C GLN A 39 11.62 -6.88 40.51
N PRO A 40 11.16 -5.68 40.10
CA PRO A 40 10.70 -4.65 41.03
C PRO A 40 9.60 -5.15 41.97
N ASP A 41 9.62 -4.69 43.22
CA ASP A 41 8.66 -5.02 44.28
C ASP A 41 8.62 -6.51 44.69
N THR A 42 9.56 -7.34 44.21
CA THR A 42 9.63 -8.78 44.53
C THR A 42 10.60 -9.13 45.65
N THR A 43 11.40 -8.18 46.11
CA THR A 43 12.47 -8.39 47.09
C THR A 43 12.47 -7.28 48.15
N THR A 44 12.83 -7.62 49.40
CA THR A 44 13.07 -6.62 50.46
C THR A 44 14.55 -6.27 50.56
N TRP A 45 14.87 -5.12 51.15
CA TRP A 45 16.25 -4.70 51.40
C TRP A 45 17.07 -5.76 52.16
N GLU A 46 16.48 -6.38 53.19
CA GLU A 46 17.12 -7.42 54.00
C GLU A 46 17.46 -8.65 53.14
N THR A 47 16.50 -9.10 52.34
CA THR A 47 16.65 -10.25 51.43
C THR A 47 17.70 -9.96 50.35
N GLY A 48 17.72 -8.74 49.81
CA GLY A 48 18.70 -8.28 48.82
C GLY A 48 20.12 -8.23 49.38
N ILE A 49 20.31 -7.69 50.58
CA ILE A 49 21.62 -7.68 51.25
C ILE A 49 22.11 -9.10 51.55
N GLU A 50 21.25 -9.97 52.08
CA GLU A 50 21.61 -11.36 52.35
C GLU A 50 22.10 -12.08 51.08
N ALA A 51 21.41 -11.83 49.96
CA ALA A 51 21.78 -12.34 48.65
C ALA A 51 23.16 -11.84 48.20
N ALA A 52 23.38 -10.52 48.24
CA ALA A 52 24.64 -9.90 47.85
C ALA A 52 25.80 -10.44 48.68
N MET A 53 25.61 -10.56 49.99
CA MET A 53 26.61 -11.08 50.93
C MET A 53 26.92 -12.55 50.68
N ALA A 54 25.92 -13.38 50.39
CA ALA A 54 26.11 -14.79 50.04
C ALA A 54 26.91 -14.94 48.74
N CYS A 55 26.58 -14.17 47.70
CA CYS A 55 27.33 -14.15 46.45
C CYS A 55 28.77 -13.67 46.66
N ARG A 56 28.98 -12.63 47.47
CA ARG A 56 30.33 -12.16 47.82
C ARG A 56 31.14 -13.20 48.59
N ALA A 57 30.51 -13.96 49.49
CA ALA A 57 31.18 -15.04 50.20
C ALA A 57 31.63 -16.17 49.26
N ILE A 58 30.84 -16.46 48.22
CA ILE A 58 31.23 -17.41 47.16
C ILE A 58 32.46 -16.89 46.41
N LEU A 59 32.46 -15.64 45.94
CA LEU A 59 33.60 -15.04 45.25
C LEU A 59 34.89 -15.13 46.07
N ARG A 60 34.81 -14.79 47.36
CA ARG A 60 35.95 -14.87 48.29
C ARG A 60 36.46 -16.29 48.48
N ARG A 61 35.57 -17.30 48.50
CA ARG A 61 35.95 -18.72 48.61
C ARG A 61 36.74 -19.20 47.38
N PHE A 62 36.58 -18.54 46.24
CA PHE A 62 37.38 -18.77 45.03
C PHE A 62 38.58 -17.82 44.89
N ASN A 63 38.97 -17.13 45.97
CA ASN A 63 40.06 -16.14 45.99
C ASN A 63 39.85 -14.95 45.05
N ILE A 64 38.60 -14.57 44.78
CA ILE A 64 38.23 -13.36 44.03
C ILE A 64 37.83 -12.29 45.06
N PHE A 65 38.66 -11.26 45.21
CA PHE A 65 38.52 -10.24 46.24
C PHE A 65 38.22 -8.84 45.70
N ASP A 66 38.39 -8.64 44.40
CA ASP A 66 38.31 -7.37 43.67
C ASP A 66 36.99 -7.19 42.90
N VAL A 67 35.95 -7.95 43.30
CA VAL A 67 34.60 -7.88 42.74
C VAL A 67 33.60 -7.58 43.85
N GLU A 68 32.94 -6.44 43.76
CA GLU A 68 31.81 -6.08 44.62
C GLU A 68 30.52 -6.77 44.14
N VAL A 69 29.51 -6.84 45.00
CA VAL A 69 28.21 -7.44 44.65
C VAL A 69 27.10 -6.48 45.03
N GLU A 70 26.26 -6.14 44.06
CA GLU A 70 25.12 -5.25 44.24
C GLU A 70 23.85 -5.92 43.72
N VAL A 71 22.71 -5.54 44.29
CA VAL A 71 21.37 -6.00 43.86
C VAL A 71 20.57 -4.76 43.50
N MET A 72 19.94 -4.78 42.33
CA MET A 72 19.11 -3.69 41.82
C MET A 72 17.79 -4.23 41.32
N GLU A 73 16.72 -3.45 41.50
CA GLU A 73 15.44 -3.74 40.85
C GLU A 73 15.50 -3.30 39.39
N ALA A 74 15.31 -4.25 38.47
CA ALA A 74 15.28 -3.99 37.03
C ALA A 74 14.54 -5.08 36.26
N CYS A 75 13.72 -4.64 35.31
CA CYS A 75 13.07 -5.50 34.32
C CYS A 75 13.91 -5.53 33.04
N CYS A 76 14.04 -6.72 32.45
CA CYS A 76 14.56 -6.89 31.10
C CYS A 76 13.40 -6.80 30.11
N GLU A 77 13.38 -5.75 29.30
CA GLU A 77 12.44 -5.65 28.18
C GLU A 77 13.14 -6.09 26.90
N ALA A 78 12.43 -6.84 26.04
CA ALA A 78 12.93 -7.12 24.71
C ALA A 78 13.07 -5.79 23.95
N LEU A 79 14.22 -5.55 23.30
CA LEU A 79 14.46 -4.38 22.45
C LEU A 79 13.63 -4.38 21.15
N ASN A 80 12.55 -5.16 21.09
CA ASN A 80 11.49 -4.93 20.13
C ASN A 80 10.74 -3.69 20.61
N THR A 81 11.29 -2.52 20.28
CA THR A 81 10.48 -1.33 20.19
C THR A 81 9.48 -1.56 19.06
N GLU A 82 8.33 -2.15 19.37
CA GLU A 82 7.10 -1.77 18.68
C GLU A 82 6.85 -0.30 18.99
N THR A 83 7.62 0.60 18.37
CA THR A 83 6.95 1.78 17.83
C THR A 83 5.81 1.22 16.99
N PRO A 84 4.54 1.63 17.19
CA PRO A 84 3.45 1.20 16.34
C PRO A 84 3.90 1.41 14.90
N ASN A 85 4.18 0.32 14.20
CA ASN A 85 4.63 0.42 12.83
C ASN A 85 3.36 0.80 12.06
N PRO A 86 3.30 1.95 11.40
CA PRO A 86 2.04 2.48 10.91
C PRO A 86 1.34 1.45 10.02
N HIS A 87 0.11 1.12 10.40
CA HIS A 87 -0.73 0.14 9.72
C HIS A 87 -1.46 0.82 8.57
N LEU A 88 -1.68 0.07 7.50
CA LEU A 88 -2.71 0.40 6.53
C LEU A 88 -4.07 0.21 7.18
N LYS A 89 -4.95 1.17 6.98
CA LYS A 89 -6.23 1.25 7.70
C LYS A 89 -7.41 0.98 6.80
N THR A 90 -8.52 0.57 7.43
CA THR A 90 -9.82 0.47 6.79
C THR A 90 -10.68 1.69 7.14
N GLU A 91 -10.19 2.90 6.81
CA GLU A 91 -10.95 4.13 7.06
C GLU A 91 -11.88 4.49 5.89
N PRO A 92 -13.06 5.10 6.15
CA PRO A 92 -13.92 5.64 5.11
C PRO A 92 -13.18 6.59 4.16
N VAL A 93 -13.39 6.38 2.86
CA VAL A 93 -12.92 7.25 1.79
C VAL A 93 -14.08 8.11 1.29
N THR A 94 -14.79 8.76 2.22
CA THR A 94 -16.07 9.45 1.99
C THR A 94 -15.98 10.97 1.86
N GLY A 95 -14.78 11.55 1.89
CA GLY A 95 -14.56 13.00 1.71
C GLY A 95 -14.34 13.43 0.25
N GLU A 96 -14.34 14.74 -0.01
CA GLU A 96 -13.93 15.32 -1.31
C GLU A 96 -12.46 15.04 -1.67
N ARG A 97 -11.66 14.56 -0.71
CA ARG A 97 -10.20 14.37 -0.81
C ARG A 97 -9.82 12.91 -0.62
N THR A 98 -10.32 12.07 -1.53
CA THR A 98 -10.18 10.61 -1.50
C THR A 98 -8.76 10.10 -1.72
N ASP A 99 -7.86 10.95 -2.20
CA ASP A 99 -6.48 10.64 -2.58
C ASP A 99 -5.51 10.54 -1.39
N ALA A 100 -5.64 11.41 -0.38
CA ALA A 100 -4.78 11.38 0.80
C ALA A 100 -5.01 10.14 1.68
N ASN A 101 -6.27 9.76 1.91
CA ASN A 101 -6.63 8.57 2.70
C ASN A 101 -6.22 7.28 1.97
N LEU A 102 -6.28 7.29 0.63
CA LEU A 102 -6.09 6.12 -0.20
C LEU A 102 -4.71 5.47 0.03
N GLN A 103 -3.62 6.24 0.08
CA GLN A 103 -2.29 5.63 0.15
C GLN A 103 -1.97 5.01 1.52
N LEU A 104 -2.75 5.36 2.55
CA LEU A 104 -2.67 4.74 3.88
C LEU A 104 -3.73 3.65 4.07
N SER A 105 -4.40 3.23 2.99
CA SER A 105 -5.45 2.22 3.03
C SER A 105 -5.00 0.85 2.52
N GLU A 106 -5.79 -0.16 2.89
CA GLU A 106 -5.66 -1.54 2.42
C GLU A 106 -6.27 -1.77 1.02
N LEU A 107 -6.81 -0.72 0.39
CA LEU A 107 -7.44 -0.82 -0.92
C LEU A 107 -6.43 -1.14 -2.02
N ILE A 108 -6.92 -1.73 -3.10
CA ILE A 108 -6.17 -1.87 -4.33
C ILE A 108 -6.26 -0.56 -5.13
N GLY A 109 -5.30 -0.31 -6.03
CA GLY A 109 -5.21 0.97 -6.73
C GLY A 109 -4.25 1.98 -6.08
N THR A 110 -3.61 1.63 -4.95
CA THR A 110 -2.62 2.47 -4.25
C THR A 110 -1.25 2.45 -4.92
N SER A 111 -0.44 3.47 -4.63
CA SER A 111 0.96 3.55 -5.04
C SER A 111 1.80 2.49 -4.34
N ILE A 112 2.61 1.78 -5.11
CA ILE A 112 3.66 0.91 -4.59
C ILE A 112 4.96 1.12 -5.38
N ALA A 113 6.08 0.86 -4.70
CA ALA A 113 7.40 0.87 -5.29
C ALA A 113 8.31 -0.16 -4.61
N SER A 114 9.44 -0.46 -5.24
CA SER A 114 10.56 -1.11 -4.56
C SER A 114 11.29 -0.10 -3.67
N ILE A 115 11.73 -0.54 -2.48
CA ILE A 115 12.52 0.31 -1.59
C ILE A 115 13.86 0.73 -2.22
N GLU A 116 14.39 -0.07 -3.15
CA GLU A 116 15.65 0.19 -3.88
C GLU A 116 15.49 1.30 -4.93
N SER A 117 14.27 1.50 -5.43
CA SER A 117 13.93 2.48 -6.46
C SER A 117 12.60 3.15 -6.12
N PRO A 118 12.53 3.92 -5.01
CA PRO A 118 11.26 4.34 -4.42
C PRO A 118 10.52 5.39 -5.26
N SER A 119 11.19 6.02 -6.23
CA SER A 119 10.60 6.93 -7.22
C SER A 119 10.10 6.24 -8.50
N VAL A 120 10.33 4.94 -8.65
CA VAL A 120 9.76 4.13 -9.73
C VAL A 120 8.50 3.47 -9.18
N GLU A 121 7.37 4.10 -9.47
CA GLU A 121 6.10 3.76 -8.85
C GLU A 121 5.12 3.15 -9.85
N GLY A 122 4.29 2.27 -9.34
CA GLY A 122 3.15 1.69 -10.02
C GLY A 122 2.00 1.48 -9.06
N THR A 123 1.05 0.65 -9.46
CA THR A 123 -0.21 0.44 -8.76
C THR A 123 -0.25 -0.96 -8.15
N LYS A 124 -0.71 -1.06 -6.89
CA LYS A 124 -1.08 -2.33 -6.25
C LYS A 124 -2.33 -2.86 -6.93
N GLY A 125 -2.19 -3.94 -7.69
CA GLY A 125 -3.20 -4.39 -8.63
C GLY A 125 -4.39 -5.04 -7.96
N PHE A 126 -4.20 -6.26 -7.49
CA PHE A 126 -5.24 -7.04 -6.83
C PHE A 126 -4.60 -8.04 -5.87
N TYR A 127 -5.41 -8.55 -4.95
CA TYR A 127 -5.04 -9.58 -3.99
C TYR A 127 -5.40 -10.98 -4.50
N VAL A 128 -4.49 -11.92 -4.25
CA VAL A 128 -4.70 -13.35 -4.43
C VAL A 128 -4.30 -14.08 -3.16
N ARG A 129 -4.83 -15.29 -2.99
CA ARG A 129 -4.43 -16.22 -1.93
C ARG A 129 -3.88 -17.50 -2.51
N LEU A 130 -3.04 -18.16 -1.73
CA LEU A 130 -2.56 -19.50 -2.01
C LEU A 130 -3.58 -20.53 -1.51
N GLU A 131 -3.86 -21.57 -2.29
CA GLU A 131 -4.78 -22.66 -1.90
C GLU A 131 -4.25 -23.49 -0.72
N ASP A 132 -2.94 -23.69 -0.66
CA ASP A 132 -2.24 -24.42 0.40
C ASP A 132 -1.94 -23.57 1.64
N HIS A 133 -1.90 -22.25 1.47
CA HIS A 133 -1.63 -21.26 2.52
C HIS A 133 -2.64 -20.11 2.50
N PRO A 134 -3.92 -20.36 2.79
CA PRO A 134 -4.98 -19.34 2.71
C PRO A 134 -4.81 -18.20 3.73
N GLU A 135 -3.98 -18.41 4.76
CA GLU A 135 -3.56 -17.37 5.71
C GLU A 135 -2.60 -16.34 5.11
N ARG A 136 -1.93 -16.66 3.99
CA ARG A 136 -1.01 -15.75 3.31
C ARG A 136 -1.75 -14.97 2.23
N LEU A 137 -1.71 -13.64 2.36
CA LEU A 137 -2.24 -12.74 1.35
C LEU A 137 -1.11 -12.25 0.44
N LEU A 138 -1.31 -12.40 -0.86
CA LEU A 138 -0.39 -11.89 -1.86
C LEU A 138 -1.02 -10.73 -2.62
N ALA A 139 -0.26 -9.68 -2.89
CA ALA A 139 -0.62 -8.66 -3.88
C ALA A 139 0.05 -8.96 -5.22
N VAL A 140 -0.61 -8.59 -6.31
CA VAL A 140 -0.09 -8.70 -7.68
C VAL A 140 0.09 -7.30 -8.27
N THR A 141 1.24 -7.09 -8.92
CA THR A 141 1.52 -5.89 -9.73
C THR A 141 2.41 -6.26 -10.93
N CYS A 142 2.84 -5.29 -11.72
CA CYS A 142 3.77 -5.51 -12.83
C CYS A 142 5.21 -5.73 -12.35
N GLN A 143 5.94 -6.60 -13.03
CA GLN A 143 7.36 -6.86 -12.74
C GLN A 143 8.20 -5.59 -12.94
N HIS A 144 7.95 -4.84 -14.01
CA HIS A 144 8.72 -3.64 -14.30
C HIS A 144 8.54 -2.51 -13.27
N VAL A 145 7.50 -2.58 -12.43
CA VAL A 145 7.27 -1.61 -11.33
C VAL A 145 8.27 -1.85 -10.19
N LEU A 146 8.60 -3.10 -9.89
CA LEU A 146 9.42 -3.45 -8.71
C LEU A 146 10.91 -3.63 -9.04
N PHE A 147 11.24 -4.01 -10.27
CA PHE A 147 12.62 -4.28 -10.68
C PHE A 147 13.18 -3.17 -11.57
N GLY A 148 12.32 -2.35 -12.17
CA GLY A 148 12.72 -1.39 -13.18
C GLY A 148 13.25 -2.07 -14.46
N ARG A 149 13.46 -1.27 -15.52
CA ARG A 149 13.88 -1.77 -16.84
C ARG A 149 15.37 -2.09 -16.97
N ASN A 150 16.17 -1.71 -15.98
CA ASN A 150 17.63 -1.89 -16.02
C ASN A 150 18.10 -3.10 -15.20
N ALA A 151 17.19 -3.76 -14.48
CA ALA A 151 17.52 -4.97 -13.74
C ALA A 151 17.84 -6.13 -14.71
N LYS A 152 18.54 -7.14 -14.20
CA LYS A 152 18.73 -8.39 -14.93
C LYS A 152 17.37 -9.04 -15.18
N ASN A 153 17.15 -9.47 -16.42
CA ASN A 153 15.91 -10.11 -16.83
C ASN A 153 15.95 -11.61 -16.53
N GLU A 154 15.83 -11.95 -15.24
CA GLU A 154 15.85 -13.32 -14.72
C GLU A 154 14.64 -13.56 -13.80
N ASP A 155 14.31 -14.83 -13.57
CA ASP A 155 13.28 -15.19 -12.60
C ASP A 155 13.80 -14.81 -11.20
N TYR A 156 13.04 -13.99 -10.48
CA TYR A 156 13.31 -13.67 -9.09
C TYR A 156 12.51 -14.62 -8.20
N HIS A 157 13.22 -15.31 -7.31
CA HIS A 157 12.64 -16.03 -6.18
C HIS A 157 13.06 -15.31 -4.91
N HIS A 158 12.15 -15.23 -3.93
CA HIS A 158 12.49 -14.69 -2.62
C HIS A 158 13.67 -15.44 -2.00
N ILE A 159 14.65 -14.68 -1.50
CA ILE A 159 15.79 -15.16 -0.74
C ILE A 159 15.90 -14.30 0.50
N GLU A 160 15.94 -14.92 1.69
CA GLU A 160 16.01 -14.22 2.99
C GLU A 160 17.14 -13.18 3.08
N THR A 161 18.28 -13.46 2.45
CA THR A 161 19.46 -12.59 2.48
C THR A 161 19.39 -11.39 1.52
N ASP A 162 18.48 -11.41 0.55
CA ASP A 162 18.32 -10.36 -0.48
C ASP A 162 16.83 -10.11 -0.78
N ARG A 163 16.12 -9.70 0.26
CA ARG A 163 14.68 -9.45 0.23
C ARG A 163 14.36 -8.16 -0.52
N LYS A 164 13.61 -8.27 -1.63
CA LYS A 164 13.07 -7.10 -2.34
C LYS A 164 11.84 -6.55 -1.63
N VAL A 165 12.08 -5.60 -0.73
CA VAL A 165 11.02 -4.94 0.06
C VAL A 165 10.18 -4.03 -0.82
N VAL A 166 8.85 -4.12 -0.64
CA VAL A 166 7.86 -3.28 -1.31
C VAL A 166 7.31 -2.26 -0.32
N ILE A 167 7.25 -1.01 -0.76
CA ILE A 167 6.77 0.13 0.03
C ILE A 167 5.46 0.70 -0.52
N GLN A 168 4.63 1.25 0.37
CA GLN A 168 3.43 2.02 0.05
C GLN A 168 3.34 3.24 0.99
N PRO A 169 3.15 4.46 0.47
CA PRO A 169 3.32 4.85 -0.94
C PRO A 169 4.80 4.85 -1.36
N GLY A 170 5.05 4.91 -2.67
CA GLY A 170 6.36 5.31 -3.17
C GLY A 170 6.65 6.80 -2.91
N ASP A 171 7.87 7.23 -3.24
CA ASP A 171 8.41 8.53 -2.83
C ASP A 171 7.79 9.72 -3.58
N GLY A 172 7.50 9.53 -4.87
CA GLY A 172 6.82 10.54 -5.68
C GLY A 172 5.42 10.79 -5.14
N THR A 173 4.65 9.72 -4.90
CA THR A 173 3.30 9.82 -4.36
C THR A 173 3.29 10.39 -2.94
N TRP A 174 4.26 10.01 -2.10
CA TRP A 174 4.40 10.61 -0.76
C TRP A 174 4.62 12.12 -0.84
N THR A 175 5.55 12.57 -1.68
CA THR A 175 5.87 13.98 -1.89
C THR A 175 4.66 14.76 -2.40
N ASP A 176 4.03 14.26 -3.48
CA ASP A 176 2.85 14.88 -4.08
C ASP A 176 1.70 14.99 -3.06
N THR A 177 1.53 13.99 -2.19
CA THR A 177 0.48 14.00 -1.17
C THR A 177 0.75 15.01 -0.06
N ILE A 178 1.99 15.09 0.44
CA ILE A 178 2.39 16.12 1.42
C ILE A 178 2.14 17.52 0.85
N GLU A 179 2.59 17.77 -0.38
CA GLU A 179 2.40 19.07 -1.05
C GLU A 179 0.92 19.41 -1.22
N LEU A 180 0.11 18.44 -1.67
CA LEU A 180 -1.33 18.61 -1.82
C LEU A 180 -2.00 18.96 -0.47
N LEU A 181 -1.65 18.24 0.59
CA LEU A 181 -2.18 18.48 1.94
C LEU A 181 -1.81 19.87 2.45
N GLN A 182 -0.59 20.34 2.21
CA GLN A 182 -0.17 21.68 2.58
C GLN A 182 -0.95 22.76 1.83
N VAL A 183 -1.06 22.65 0.50
CA VAL A 183 -1.87 23.57 -0.33
C VAL A 183 -3.31 23.63 0.16
N CYS A 184 -3.84 22.48 0.53
CA CYS A 184 -5.17 22.32 1.08
C CYS A 184 -5.36 23.05 2.42
N ILE A 185 -4.43 22.89 3.35
CA ILE A 185 -4.41 23.57 4.65
C ILE A 185 -4.36 25.09 4.45
N ASP A 186 -3.45 25.57 3.59
CA ASP A 186 -3.26 26.99 3.31
C ASP A 186 -4.52 27.62 2.71
N ARG A 187 -5.17 26.92 1.76
CA ARG A 187 -6.44 27.35 1.15
C ARG A 187 -7.57 27.43 2.17
N CYS A 188 -7.71 26.44 3.04
CA CYS A 188 -8.71 26.48 4.11
C CYS A 188 -8.43 27.65 5.06
N GLN A 189 -7.18 27.85 5.48
CA GLN A 189 -6.77 28.96 6.34
C GLN A 189 -7.10 30.32 5.73
N ALA A 190 -6.76 30.54 4.46
CA ALA A 190 -7.04 31.81 3.78
C ALA A 190 -8.55 32.12 3.72
N ARG A 191 -9.39 31.10 3.52
CA ARG A 191 -10.86 31.25 3.53
C ARG A 191 -11.40 31.50 4.94
N ILE A 192 -10.85 30.84 5.97
CA ILE A 192 -11.19 31.08 7.38
C ILE A 192 -10.84 32.52 7.79
N ASP A 193 -9.67 33.02 7.41
CA ASP A 193 -9.25 34.40 7.70
C ASP A 193 -10.20 35.41 7.01
N CYS A 194 -10.63 35.12 5.78
CA CYS A 194 -11.62 35.92 5.07
C CYS A 194 -12.98 35.94 5.80
N ALA A 195 -13.49 34.76 6.18
CA ALA A 195 -14.73 34.63 6.93
C ALA A 195 -14.66 35.37 8.27
N THR A 196 -13.54 35.26 8.99
CA THR A 196 -13.32 35.94 10.28
C THR A 196 -13.36 37.46 10.13
N ARG A 197 -12.73 38.01 9.09
CA ARG A 197 -12.81 39.45 8.79
C ARG A 197 -14.23 39.90 8.47
N LEU A 198 -14.99 39.12 7.71
CA LEU A 198 -16.38 39.43 7.35
C LEU A 198 -17.33 39.39 8.56
N LEU A 199 -17.10 38.46 9.50
CA LEU A 199 -17.85 38.38 10.76
C LEU A 199 -17.60 39.60 11.65
N ALA A 200 -16.39 40.18 11.60
CA ALA A 200 -16.05 41.37 12.37
C ALA A 200 -16.72 42.65 11.86
N THR A 201 -17.23 42.67 10.62
CA THR A 201 -17.69 43.91 9.94
C THR A 201 -19.19 43.95 9.60
N ASN A 202 -19.96 42.87 9.76
CA ASN A 202 -21.33 42.75 9.22
C ASN A 202 -22.44 42.49 10.27
N SER A 203 -23.70 42.74 9.88
CA SER A 203 -24.92 42.57 10.69
C SER A 203 -25.48 41.12 10.69
N SER A 204 -26.48 40.84 11.55
CA SER A 204 -26.86 39.51 12.05
C SER A 204 -27.12 38.41 11.01
N ASP A 205 -27.73 38.71 9.86
CA ASP A 205 -28.17 37.68 8.91
C ASP A 205 -27.01 37.10 8.07
N VAL A 206 -25.93 37.87 7.86
CA VAL A 206 -24.71 37.42 7.16
C VAL A 206 -23.82 36.58 8.10
N LEU A 207 -23.95 36.75 9.42
CA LEU A 207 -23.13 36.07 10.41
C LEU A 207 -23.41 34.55 10.46
N GLY A 208 -24.67 34.14 10.30
CA GLY A 208 -25.06 32.73 10.40
C GLY A 208 -24.45 31.84 9.31
N ALA A 209 -24.60 32.22 8.04
CA ALA A 209 -24.05 31.46 6.91
C ALA A 209 -22.51 31.45 6.93
N THR A 210 -21.90 32.60 7.22
CA THR A 210 -20.42 32.74 7.30
C THR A 210 -19.83 31.91 8.45
N SER A 211 -20.54 31.81 9.59
CA SER A 211 -20.13 30.96 10.71
C SER A 211 -20.20 29.47 10.39
N ILE A 212 -21.22 29.03 9.65
CA ILE A 212 -21.35 27.63 9.21
C ILE A 212 -20.21 27.27 8.25
N GLU A 213 -19.94 28.14 7.27
CA GLU A 213 -18.84 27.96 6.31
C GLU A 213 -17.48 27.91 7.02
N ALA A 214 -17.22 28.83 7.96
CA ALA A 214 -15.98 28.84 8.73
C ALA A 214 -15.81 27.55 9.56
N THR A 215 -16.89 27.02 10.14
CA THR A 215 -16.85 25.76 10.90
C THR A 215 -16.53 24.57 9.98
N SER A 216 -17.15 24.52 8.80
CA SER A 216 -16.87 23.50 7.79
C SER A 216 -15.40 23.54 7.34
N LEU A 217 -14.88 24.73 7.06
CA LEU A 217 -13.49 24.91 6.63
C LEU A 217 -12.49 24.52 7.73
N ASN A 218 -12.78 24.84 9.00
CA ASN A 218 -11.94 24.41 10.12
C ASN A 218 -11.91 22.88 10.25
N THR A 219 -13.05 22.21 10.05
CA THR A 219 -13.14 20.75 10.07
C THR A 219 -12.30 20.13 8.95
N GLU A 220 -12.39 20.66 7.73
CA GLU A 220 -11.61 20.21 6.57
C GLU A 220 -10.10 20.48 6.75
N LYS A 221 -9.74 21.62 7.32
CA LYS A 221 -8.35 21.97 7.66
C LYS A 221 -7.79 20.98 8.68
N ALA A 222 -8.49 20.76 9.79
CA ALA A 222 -8.07 19.85 10.85
C ALA A 222 -7.91 18.40 10.34
N ALA A 223 -8.82 17.95 9.47
CA ALA A 223 -8.67 16.64 8.80
C ALA A 223 -7.40 16.58 7.95
N SER A 224 -7.10 17.64 7.20
CA SER A 224 -5.88 17.70 6.36
C SER A 224 -4.60 17.75 7.20
N GLU A 225 -4.60 18.50 8.31
CA GLU A 225 -3.50 18.54 9.28
C GLU A 225 -3.27 17.16 9.94
N ALA A 226 -4.34 16.44 10.28
CA ALA A 226 -4.26 15.08 10.82
C ALA A 226 -3.64 14.10 9.81
N TRP A 227 -4.02 14.19 8.53
CA TRP A 227 -3.39 13.40 7.48
C TRP A 227 -1.92 13.77 7.29
N LEU A 228 -1.61 15.07 7.25
CA LEU A 228 -0.23 15.53 7.11
C LEU A 228 0.66 14.97 8.23
N SER A 229 0.16 14.96 9.47
CA SER A 229 0.83 14.34 10.61
C SER A 229 1.09 12.84 10.38
N GLN A 230 0.10 12.08 9.93
CA GLN A 230 0.27 10.65 9.63
C GLN A 230 1.30 10.40 8.52
N TYR A 231 1.33 11.25 7.48
CA TYR A 231 2.34 11.13 6.42
C TYR A 231 3.76 11.45 6.91
N HIS A 232 3.91 12.37 7.87
CA HIS A 232 5.20 12.63 8.52
C HIS A 232 5.68 11.45 9.36
N GLU A 233 4.78 10.71 10.02
CA GLU A 233 5.13 9.50 10.78
C GLU A 233 5.73 8.40 9.89
N ILE A 234 5.34 8.35 8.61
CA ILE A 234 5.82 7.38 7.61
C ILE A 234 6.87 7.94 6.64
N GLN A 235 7.50 9.09 6.95
CA GLN A 235 8.51 9.69 6.08
C GLN A 235 9.65 8.72 5.74
N GLU A 236 10.08 7.92 6.73
CA GLU A 236 11.11 6.89 6.55
C GLU A 236 10.62 5.73 5.67
N LEU A 237 11.39 5.37 4.65
CA LEU A 237 11.06 4.29 3.70
C LEU A 237 10.77 2.94 4.39
N GLY A 238 11.49 2.62 5.46
CA GLY A 238 11.28 1.38 6.22
C GLY A 238 9.89 1.29 6.88
N LYS A 239 9.32 2.43 7.29
CA LYS A 239 7.96 2.48 7.87
C LYS A 239 6.88 2.28 6.82
N ARG A 240 7.17 2.61 5.56
CA ARG A 240 6.31 2.40 4.39
C ARG A 240 6.34 0.96 3.87
N ALA A 241 7.20 0.09 4.40
CA ALA A 241 7.25 -1.30 3.98
C ALA A 241 5.94 -2.04 4.30
N ILE A 242 5.38 -2.72 3.30
CA ILE A 242 4.12 -3.48 3.41
C ILE A 242 4.30 -4.98 3.16
N GLY A 243 5.48 -5.40 2.72
CA GLY A 243 5.73 -6.77 2.27
C GLY A 243 7.02 -6.90 1.48
N HIS A 244 7.11 -7.93 0.67
CA HIS A 244 8.23 -8.18 -0.22
C HIS A 244 7.86 -9.01 -1.44
N VAL A 245 8.68 -8.95 -2.48
CA VAL A 245 8.48 -9.81 -3.64
C VAL A 245 8.71 -11.27 -3.23
N LEU A 246 7.68 -12.10 -3.39
CA LEU A 246 7.76 -13.55 -3.22
C LEU A 246 8.36 -14.20 -4.47
N PHE A 247 7.84 -13.80 -5.63
CA PHE A 247 8.26 -14.32 -6.92
C PHE A 247 7.93 -13.35 -8.04
N SER A 248 8.81 -13.25 -9.03
CA SER A 248 8.50 -12.59 -10.28
C SER A 248 9.26 -13.29 -11.40
N PRO A 249 8.58 -13.81 -12.43
CA PRO A 249 9.26 -14.40 -13.56
C PRO A 249 9.94 -13.33 -14.41
N ARG A 250 10.92 -13.76 -15.19
CA ARG A 250 11.61 -12.91 -16.17
C ARG A 250 10.61 -12.28 -17.15
N TYR A 251 10.84 -11.02 -17.46
CA TYR A 251 10.12 -10.27 -18.47
C TYR A 251 10.26 -10.95 -19.83
N SER A 252 9.18 -11.55 -20.31
CA SER A 252 9.24 -12.43 -21.48
C SER A 252 7.88 -12.57 -22.14
N VAL A 253 7.83 -13.28 -23.26
CA VAL A 253 6.57 -13.67 -23.92
C VAL A 253 6.29 -15.13 -23.61
N SER A 254 5.04 -15.44 -23.30
CA SER A 254 4.60 -16.78 -22.92
C SER A 254 3.32 -17.17 -23.65
N ASN A 255 3.23 -18.46 -24.01
CA ASN A 255 2.05 -19.07 -24.60
C ASN A 255 1.36 -20.06 -23.64
N SER A 256 1.63 -19.96 -22.33
CA SER A 256 1.21 -20.93 -21.31
C SER A 256 -0.31 -21.12 -21.18
N GLY A 257 -1.14 -20.19 -21.65
CA GLY A 257 -2.60 -20.24 -21.45
C GLY A 257 -3.35 -21.24 -22.34
N PRO A 258 -4.60 -21.60 -22.00
CA PRO A 258 -5.39 -22.61 -22.70
C PRO A 258 -5.65 -22.28 -24.18
N ALA A 259 -5.69 -20.99 -24.50
CA ALA A 259 -5.83 -20.49 -25.87
C ALA A 259 -4.51 -20.18 -26.59
N ARG A 260 -3.37 -20.29 -25.88
CA ARG A 260 -2.01 -20.08 -26.37
C ARG A 260 -1.70 -18.77 -27.12
N PRO A 261 -2.29 -17.59 -26.78
CA PRO A 261 -1.77 -16.32 -27.30
C PRO A 261 -0.37 -16.05 -26.73
N GLU A 262 0.48 -15.39 -27.51
CA GLU A 262 1.81 -14.95 -27.09
C GLU A 262 1.66 -13.71 -26.20
N ARG A 263 1.44 -13.87 -24.89
CA ARG A 263 1.22 -12.73 -23.98
C ARG A 263 2.52 -12.27 -23.35
N LEU A 264 2.60 -10.97 -23.07
CA LEU A 264 3.67 -10.43 -22.27
C LEU A 264 3.52 -10.89 -20.81
N ARG A 265 4.57 -11.49 -20.28
CA ARG A 265 4.74 -11.84 -18.89
C ARG A 265 5.42 -10.69 -18.17
N ASP A 266 4.61 -9.93 -17.44
CA ASP A 266 5.01 -8.74 -16.70
C ASP A 266 4.20 -8.65 -15.41
N TRP A 267 4.52 -9.55 -14.48
CA TRP A 267 3.83 -9.64 -13.19
C TRP A 267 4.79 -10.01 -12.06
N ALA A 268 4.46 -9.62 -10.84
CA ALA A 268 5.17 -9.97 -9.62
C ALA A 268 4.16 -10.29 -8.51
N LEU A 269 4.47 -11.33 -7.72
CA LEU A 269 3.77 -11.66 -6.48
C LEU A 269 4.50 -11.00 -5.32
N ILE A 270 3.74 -10.30 -4.48
CA ILE A 270 4.21 -9.64 -3.27
C ILE A 270 3.56 -10.35 -2.10
N GLU A 271 4.37 -10.96 -1.23
CA GLU A 271 3.89 -11.43 0.06
C GLU A 271 3.76 -10.26 1.03
N LEU A 272 2.55 -10.08 1.57
CA LEU A 272 2.21 -8.98 2.45
C LEU A 272 2.48 -9.32 3.92
N ASP A 273 2.80 -8.30 4.70
CA ASP A 273 2.99 -8.41 6.14
C ASP A 273 1.66 -8.12 6.86
N GLN A 274 1.13 -9.11 7.59
CA GLN A 274 -0.11 -8.94 8.37
C GLN A 274 0.04 -7.85 9.43
N ALA A 275 1.23 -7.66 9.99
CA ALA A 275 1.50 -6.60 10.95
C ALA A 275 1.42 -5.19 10.33
N LYS A 276 1.20 -5.08 9.01
CA LYS A 276 1.00 -3.82 8.29
C LYS A 276 -0.45 -3.59 7.85
N HIS A 277 -1.36 -4.50 8.19
CA HIS A 277 -2.75 -4.48 7.75
C HIS A 277 -3.67 -4.59 8.98
N GLU A 278 -4.63 -3.68 9.09
CA GLU A 278 -5.67 -3.70 10.14
C GLU A 278 -6.63 -4.89 9.93
N THR A 279 -6.97 -5.18 8.68
CA THR A 279 -7.85 -6.29 8.33
C THR A 279 -7.09 -7.60 8.36
N PRO A 280 -7.61 -8.64 9.06
CA PRO A 280 -7.06 -9.98 8.96
C PRO A 280 -7.07 -10.48 7.51
N PHE A 281 -5.98 -11.11 7.07
CA PHE A 281 -5.82 -11.58 5.69
C PHE A 281 -6.92 -12.53 5.22
N SER A 282 -7.57 -13.27 6.12
CA SER A 282 -8.73 -14.11 5.81
C SER A 282 -9.99 -13.31 5.43
N ALA A 283 -10.10 -12.05 5.86
CA ALA A 283 -11.23 -11.17 5.61
C ALA A 283 -10.94 -10.11 4.52
N GLN A 284 -9.67 -9.93 4.14
CA GLN A 284 -9.28 -8.96 3.13
C GLN A 284 -9.95 -9.27 1.78
N LYS A 285 -10.43 -8.24 1.10
CA LYS A 285 -11.04 -8.38 -0.24
C LYS A 285 -10.37 -7.45 -1.23
N ASN A 286 -10.54 -7.78 -2.50
CA ASN A 286 -10.30 -6.83 -3.58
C ASN A 286 -11.33 -5.70 -3.52
N ALA A 287 -10.90 -4.51 -3.12
CA ALA A 287 -11.76 -3.33 -3.04
C ALA A 287 -11.02 -2.08 -3.52
N ILE A 288 -11.73 -1.23 -4.26
CA ILE A 288 -11.22 0.05 -4.76
C ILE A 288 -12.00 1.21 -4.15
N VAL A 289 -11.49 2.43 -4.32
CA VAL A 289 -12.27 3.64 -4.08
C VAL A 289 -13.33 3.78 -5.17
N GLY A 290 -14.60 3.86 -4.78
CA GLY A 290 -15.67 4.32 -5.66
C GLY A 290 -15.86 5.83 -5.57
N GLY A 291 -15.74 6.38 -4.35
CA GLY A 291 -16.09 7.77 -4.08
C GLY A 291 -17.56 8.07 -4.42
N HIS A 292 -17.94 9.34 -4.36
CA HIS A 292 -19.31 9.79 -4.64
C HIS A 292 -19.60 9.98 -6.15
N THR A 293 -18.58 9.87 -7.01
CA THR A 293 -18.70 10.11 -8.46
C THR A 293 -18.66 8.84 -9.32
N ALA A 294 -18.38 7.67 -8.73
CA ALA A 294 -18.33 6.40 -9.46
C ALA A 294 -19.62 6.10 -10.23
N ASP A 295 -20.79 6.22 -9.59
CA ASP A 295 -22.07 5.96 -10.26
C ASP A 295 -22.27 6.87 -11.47
N ILE A 296 -21.95 8.16 -11.33
CA ILE A 296 -22.04 9.14 -12.40
C ILE A 296 -21.09 8.78 -13.55
N LEU A 297 -19.87 8.36 -13.24
CA LEU A 297 -18.89 7.93 -14.23
C LEU A 297 -19.39 6.69 -14.99
N PHE A 298 -19.82 5.65 -14.28
CA PHE A 298 -20.28 4.41 -14.88
C PHE A 298 -21.55 4.61 -15.70
N ASP A 299 -22.52 5.38 -15.22
CA ASP A 299 -23.74 5.66 -15.96
C ASP A 299 -23.46 6.45 -17.25
N LYS A 300 -22.56 7.44 -17.20
CA LYS A 300 -22.12 8.18 -18.40
C LYS A 300 -21.43 7.26 -19.40
N ALA A 301 -20.49 6.43 -18.95
CA ALA A 301 -19.78 5.48 -19.80
C ALA A 301 -20.76 4.49 -20.44
N ARG A 302 -21.62 3.85 -19.66
CA ARG A 302 -22.65 2.92 -20.15
C ARG A 302 -23.58 3.58 -21.16
N ALA A 303 -24.02 4.82 -20.89
CA ALA A 303 -24.93 5.54 -21.78
C ALA A 303 -24.31 5.95 -23.12
N LYS A 304 -22.98 5.93 -23.25
CA LYS A 304 -22.26 6.26 -24.49
C LYS A 304 -21.70 5.06 -25.22
N GLU A 305 -21.34 4.05 -24.48
CA GLU A 305 -20.66 2.88 -25.01
C GLU A 305 -21.65 1.76 -25.37
N LEU A 306 -22.75 1.60 -24.62
CA LEU A 306 -23.64 0.44 -24.73
C LEU A 306 -25.04 0.78 -25.25
N SER A 307 -25.59 -0.10 -26.09
CA SER A 307 -26.94 0.06 -26.65
C SER A 307 -28.01 0.10 -25.55
N ARG A 308 -29.18 0.67 -25.84
CA ARG A 308 -30.28 0.76 -24.87
C ARG A 308 -30.73 -0.63 -24.40
N ASP A 309 -30.75 -1.61 -25.29
CA ASP A 309 -31.18 -2.97 -24.97
C ASP A 309 -30.15 -3.70 -24.11
N VAL A 310 -28.85 -3.55 -24.42
CA VAL A 310 -27.75 -4.07 -23.58
C VAL A 310 -27.79 -3.48 -22.19
N ARG A 311 -27.99 -2.16 -22.05
CA ARG A 311 -28.09 -1.52 -20.72
C ARG A 311 -29.22 -2.04 -19.84
N ARG A 312 -30.32 -2.49 -20.46
CA ARG A 312 -31.46 -3.11 -19.76
C ARG A 312 -31.16 -4.57 -19.42
N LYS A 313 -30.50 -5.30 -20.31
CA LYS A 313 -30.15 -6.72 -20.14
C LYS A 313 -29.03 -6.92 -19.11
N TYR A 314 -28.04 -6.02 -19.09
CA TYR A 314 -26.87 -6.08 -18.22
C TYR A 314 -26.79 -4.79 -17.38
N PRO A 315 -27.52 -4.71 -16.25
CA PRO A 315 -27.44 -3.58 -15.32
C PRO A 315 -26.05 -3.46 -14.70
N ASN A 316 -25.66 -2.25 -14.27
CA ASN A 316 -24.49 -2.05 -13.42
C ASN A 316 -24.77 -2.75 -12.08
N LYS A 317 -23.92 -3.70 -11.71
CA LYS A 317 -24.04 -4.45 -10.44
C LYS A 317 -23.00 -4.00 -9.42
N LEU A 318 -22.12 -3.05 -9.77
CA LEU A 318 -21.19 -2.45 -8.82
C LEU A 318 -21.99 -1.72 -7.73
N GLN A 319 -21.71 -2.06 -6.48
CA GLN A 319 -22.32 -1.44 -5.32
C GLN A 319 -21.28 -0.58 -4.63
N ILE A 320 -21.60 0.71 -4.48
CA ILE A 320 -20.80 1.62 -3.66
C ILE A 320 -21.29 1.48 -2.22
N ASP A 321 -20.38 1.13 -1.32
CA ASP A 321 -20.64 1.29 0.09
C ASP A 321 -20.60 2.78 0.41
N ASN A 322 -21.76 3.41 0.62
CA ASN A 322 -21.86 4.85 0.91
C ASN A 322 -21.20 5.25 2.23
N ASN A 323 -21.02 4.31 3.18
CA ASN A 323 -20.34 4.58 4.44
C ASN A 323 -18.82 4.56 4.27
N MET A 324 -18.32 3.69 3.40
CA MET A 324 -16.88 3.50 3.17
C MET A 324 -16.35 4.25 1.94
N GLY A 325 -17.21 4.65 1.00
CA GLY A 325 -16.81 5.19 -0.30
C GLY A 325 -16.11 4.18 -1.21
N THR A 326 -16.30 2.88 -0.98
CA THR A 326 -15.56 1.80 -1.66
C THR A 326 -16.46 0.92 -2.50
N ILE A 327 -15.86 0.21 -3.46
CA ILE A 327 -16.50 -0.82 -4.26
C ILE A 327 -15.72 -2.12 -4.04
N VAL A 328 -16.40 -3.14 -3.52
CA VAL A 328 -15.84 -4.48 -3.38
C VAL A 328 -16.01 -5.23 -4.70
N LEU A 329 -14.91 -5.73 -5.24
CA LEU A 329 -14.88 -6.54 -6.45
C LEU A 329 -15.21 -8.00 -6.13
N ALA A 330 -15.70 -8.71 -7.14
CA ALA A 330 -16.00 -10.13 -7.02
C ALA A 330 -14.72 -10.97 -7.02
N ASP A 331 -14.75 -12.09 -6.30
CA ASP A 331 -13.71 -13.12 -6.21
C ASP A 331 -13.59 -14.01 -7.48
N LYS A 332 -13.98 -13.46 -8.63
CA LYS A 332 -14.02 -14.17 -9.91
C LYS A 332 -13.49 -13.30 -11.04
N CYS A 333 -12.84 -13.94 -12.00
CA CYS A 333 -12.36 -13.27 -13.20
C CYS A 333 -13.39 -13.30 -14.33
N VAL A 334 -13.27 -12.37 -15.27
CA VAL A 334 -13.98 -12.45 -16.55
C VAL A 334 -13.31 -13.54 -17.40
N PRO A 335 -14.05 -14.53 -17.92
CA PRO A 335 -13.47 -15.55 -18.80
C PRO A 335 -12.87 -14.94 -20.06
N ASP A 336 -11.74 -15.49 -20.52
CA ASP A 336 -11.04 -15.07 -21.74
C ASP A 336 -11.95 -15.14 -22.97
N LYS A 337 -12.90 -16.08 -22.99
CA LYS A 337 -13.90 -16.19 -24.05
C LYS A 337 -14.81 -14.95 -24.08
N GLU A 338 -15.37 -14.54 -22.94
CA GLU A 338 -16.20 -13.34 -22.84
C GLU A 338 -15.41 -12.06 -23.15
N LEU A 339 -14.12 -12.05 -22.79
CA LEU A 339 -13.24 -10.94 -23.13
C LEU A 339 -12.99 -10.87 -24.63
N ARG A 340 -12.91 -11.99 -25.35
CA ARG A 340 -12.65 -12.06 -26.80
C ARG A 340 -13.87 -11.88 -27.68
N ASP A 341 -15.01 -12.37 -27.22
CA ASP A 341 -16.27 -12.41 -27.94
C ASP A 341 -17.39 -11.88 -27.03
N PRO A 342 -17.42 -10.55 -26.79
CA PRO A 342 -18.42 -9.95 -25.91
C PRO A 342 -19.82 -9.97 -26.57
N GLU A 343 -20.86 -10.20 -25.77
CA GLU A 343 -22.26 -10.12 -26.23
C GLU A 343 -22.85 -8.69 -26.13
N GLU A 344 -22.08 -7.76 -25.56
CA GLU A 344 -22.50 -6.39 -25.28
C GLU A 344 -22.41 -5.52 -26.54
N GLU A 345 -23.52 -5.39 -27.28
CA GLU A 345 -23.63 -4.48 -28.43
C GLU A 345 -23.15 -3.05 -28.07
N SER A 346 -22.15 -2.58 -28.82
CA SER A 346 -21.57 -1.25 -28.69
C SER A 346 -22.34 -0.24 -29.51
N MET A 347 -22.51 0.97 -28.99
CA MET A 347 -22.94 2.14 -29.78
C MET A 347 -21.76 2.93 -30.35
N SER A 348 -20.55 2.65 -29.86
CA SER A 348 -19.38 3.47 -30.09
C SER A 348 -18.40 2.85 -31.08
N LEU A 349 -18.54 1.55 -31.31
CA LEU A 349 -17.79 0.67 -32.21
C LEU A 349 -18.80 -0.09 -33.08
N ASP A 350 -18.34 -0.58 -34.23
CA ASP A 350 -19.18 -1.37 -35.16
C ASP A 350 -19.47 -2.78 -34.64
N GLU A 351 -18.70 -3.25 -33.66
CA GLU A 351 -18.79 -4.58 -33.07
C GLU A 351 -19.06 -4.52 -31.56
N PRO A 352 -19.58 -5.61 -30.95
CA PRO A 352 -19.76 -5.70 -29.51
C PRO A 352 -18.48 -5.40 -28.70
N ALA A 353 -18.64 -4.77 -27.55
CA ALA A 353 -17.53 -4.33 -26.71
C ALA A 353 -17.83 -4.55 -25.23
N LYS A 354 -16.83 -5.02 -24.47
CA LYS A 354 -16.91 -5.13 -23.02
C LYS A 354 -16.60 -3.78 -22.39
N LEU A 355 -17.51 -3.25 -21.56
CA LEU A 355 -17.24 -2.08 -20.73
C LEU A 355 -16.46 -2.49 -19.47
N VAL A 356 -15.35 -1.80 -19.23
CA VAL A 356 -14.44 -2.05 -18.11
C VAL A 356 -14.04 -0.76 -17.41
N ALA A 357 -13.57 -0.89 -16.19
CA ALA A 357 -13.06 0.21 -15.39
C ALA A 357 -11.80 -0.21 -14.64
N LYS A 358 -11.09 0.79 -14.11
CA LYS A 358 -9.97 0.59 -13.19
C LYS A 358 -9.90 1.73 -12.20
N PHE A 359 -9.27 1.47 -11.06
CA PHE A 359 -8.74 2.52 -10.20
C PHE A 359 -7.21 2.44 -10.25
N GLY A 360 -6.57 3.46 -10.82
CA GLY A 360 -5.11 3.54 -10.92
C GLY A 360 -4.53 4.61 -10.02
N ARG A 361 -3.26 4.42 -9.62
CA ARG A 361 -2.53 5.36 -8.78
C ARG A 361 -2.58 6.79 -9.30
N SER A 362 -2.43 6.97 -10.61
CA SER A 362 -2.22 8.29 -11.22
C SER A 362 -3.47 8.84 -11.91
N SER A 363 -4.32 7.99 -12.50
CA SER A 363 -5.56 8.45 -13.12
C SER A 363 -6.79 8.38 -12.21
N GLY A 364 -6.69 7.76 -11.03
CA GLY A 364 -7.86 7.40 -10.22
C GLY A 364 -8.82 6.45 -10.95
N LEU A 365 -10.12 6.60 -10.67
CA LEU A 365 -11.17 5.81 -11.29
C LEU A 365 -11.42 6.24 -12.75
N THR A 366 -11.23 5.32 -13.69
CA THR A 366 -11.49 5.54 -15.12
C THR A 366 -12.31 4.39 -15.71
N ALA A 367 -13.05 4.67 -16.79
CA ALA A 367 -13.85 3.70 -17.52
C ALA A 367 -13.48 3.70 -19.01
N GLY A 368 -13.65 2.55 -19.65
CA GLY A 368 -13.28 2.34 -21.04
C GLY A 368 -13.90 1.10 -21.63
N VAL A 369 -13.73 0.93 -22.93
CA VAL A 369 -14.21 -0.22 -23.69
C VAL A 369 -13.05 -0.97 -24.30
N ARG A 370 -13.18 -2.28 -24.38
CA ARG A 370 -12.24 -3.11 -25.14
C ARG A 370 -12.20 -2.67 -26.62
N ASN A 371 -11.00 -2.65 -27.20
CA ASN A 371 -10.80 -2.67 -28.63
C ASN A 371 -11.00 -4.08 -29.19
N GLU A 372 -11.78 -4.19 -30.25
CA GLU A 372 -12.11 -5.44 -30.93
C GLU A 372 -10.84 -6.13 -31.48
N VAL A 373 -10.01 -5.36 -32.20
CA VAL A 373 -8.83 -5.88 -32.89
C VAL A 373 -7.71 -6.18 -31.91
N LYS A 374 -7.19 -7.41 -32.02
CA LYS A 374 -5.99 -7.87 -31.32
C LYS A 374 -4.85 -6.88 -31.55
N SER A 375 -4.26 -6.39 -30.46
CA SER A 375 -3.07 -5.55 -30.56
C SER A 375 -1.83 -6.43 -30.53
N VAL A 376 -0.97 -6.26 -31.52
CA VAL A 376 0.38 -6.82 -31.53
C VAL A 376 1.33 -5.70 -31.12
N LYS A 377 2.02 -5.90 -30.00
CA LYS A 377 2.92 -4.92 -29.43
C LYS A 377 4.36 -5.42 -29.53
N ARG A 378 5.21 -4.63 -30.16
CA ARG A 378 6.66 -4.80 -30.13
C ARG A 378 7.22 -4.03 -28.94
N THR A 379 7.89 -4.73 -28.03
CA THR A 379 8.60 -4.15 -26.89
C THR A 379 10.09 -4.41 -27.05
N ILE A 380 10.90 -3.38 -26.89
CA ILE A 380 12.35 -3.50 -26.86
C ILE A 380 12.79 -3.45 -25.40
N ASP A 381 13.36 -4.56 -24.92
CA ASP A 381 13.88 -4.72 -23.57
C ASP A 381 15.40 -4.95 -23.63
N GLY A 382 16.17 -3.89 -23.41
CA GLY A 382 17.61 -3.90 -23.64
C GLY A 382 17.97 -4.29 -25.08
N ALA A 383 18.62 -5.44 -25.25
CA ALA A 383 18.98 -6.01 -26.55
C ALA A 383 17.91 -6.96 -27.13
N HIS A 384 16.83 -7.23 -26.40
CA HIS A 384 15.81 -8.20 -26.78
C HIS A 384 14.59 -7.51 -27.39
N GLU A 385 14.07 -8.14 -28.44
CA GLU A 385 12.80 -7.78 -29.05
C GLU A 385 11.74 -8.80 -28.63
N LEU A 386 10.65 -8.29 -28.04
CA LEU A 386 9.51 -9.08 -27.60
C LEU A 386 8.29 -8.64 -28.41
N ILE A 387 7.58 -9.61 -29.00
CA ILE A 387 6.33 -9.38 -29.71
C ILE A 387 5.24 -10.07 -28.91
N SER A 388 4.24 -9.30 -28.45
CA SER A 388 3.16 -9.82 -27.64
C SER A 388 1.78 -9.43 -28.15
N ASP A 389 0.84 -10.29 -27.84
CA ASP A 389 -0.58 -10.14 -28.02
C ASP A 389 -1.16 -9.45 -26.79
N GLU A 390 -1.64 -8.23 -26.94
CA GLU A 390 -2.17 -7.45 -25.83
C GLU A 390 -3.67 -7.23 -25.98
N TRP A 391 -4.38 -7.28 -24.85
CA TRP A 391 -5.75 -6.79 -24.82
C TRP A 391 -5.73 -5.26 -24.74
N CYS A 392 -6.24 -4.62 -25.78
CA CYS A 392 -6.30 -3.17 -25.86
C CYS A 392 -7.64 -2.63 -25.34
N THR A 393 -7.58 -1.58 -24.53
CA THR A 393 -8.72 -0.88 -23.93
C THR A 393 -8.64 0.59 -24.31
N MET A 394 -9.73 1.11 -24.87
CA MET A 394 -9.93 2.52 -25.19
C MET A 394 -10.67 3.21 -24.05
N GLY A 395 -10.32 4.44 -23.71
CA GLY A 395 -11.11 5.19 -22.73
C GLY A 395 -12.51 5.54 -23.23
N ALA A 396 -13.44 5.80 -22.30
CA ALA A 396 -14.84 6.06 -22.63
C ALA A 396 -15.02 7.36 -23.43
N LYS A 397 -16.03 7.39 -24.31
CA LYS A 397 -16.41 8.59 -25.08
C LYS A 397 -16.92 9.70 -24.17
N THR A 398 -16.53 10.93 -24.48
CA THR A 398 -17.01 12.14 -23.81
C THR A 398 -18.39 12.57 -24.33
N MET A 399 -19.03 13.49 -23.61
CA MET A 399 -20.24 14.17 -24.07
C MET A 399 -19.87 15.31 -25.03
N GLY A 400 -20.23 15.18 -26.31
CA GLY A 400 -20.37 16.34 -27.22
C GLY A 400 -19.54 16.31 -28.50
N ASP A 401 -18.33 15.75 -28.50
CA ASP A 401 -17.38 15.87 -29.63
C ASP A 401 -16.83 14.54 -30.17
N ASN A 402 -17.41 13.41 -29.76
CA ASN A 402 -16.95 12.05 -30.09
C ASN A 402 -15.49 11.75 -29.67
N SER A 403 -14.86 12.59 -28.85
CA SER A 403 -13.53 12.31 -28.29
C SER A 403 -13.61 11.23 -27.20
N ARG A 404 -12.46 10.64 -26.88
CA ARG A 404 -12.31 9.67 -25.78
C ARG A 404 -11.48 10.28 -24.68
N LEU A 405 -11.83 9.99 -23.43
CA LEU A 405 -10.98 10.30 -22.28
C LEU A 405 -9.77 9.35 -22.27
N PRO A 406 -8.63 9.75 -21.72
CA PRO A 406 -7.55 8.83 -21.42
C PRO A 406 -8.04 7.73 -20.47
N PHE A 407 -7.79 6.47 -20.81
CA PHE A 407 -8.11 5.36 -19.91
C PHE A 407 -7.08 5.25 -18.79
N SER A 408 -5.81 5.52 -19.10
CA SER A 408 -4.70 5.40 -18.14
C SER A 408 -3.68 6.52 -18.31
N THR A 409 -2.83 6.70 -17.31
CA THR A 409 -1.68 7.59 -17.34
C THR A 409 -0.42 6.88 -16.87
N LYS A 410 0.76 7.50 -17.09
CA LYS A 410 2.03 7.00 -16.57
C LYS A 410 1.94 6.82 -15.05
N GLY A 411 2.22 5.60 -14.57
CA GLY A 411 2.14 5.24 -13.15
C GLY A 411 0.96 4.34 -12.79
N ASP A 412 0.02 4.14 -13.71
CA ASP A 412 -1.09 3.20 -13.52
C ASP A 412 -0.69 1.73 -13.74
N SER A 413 0.52 1.44 -14.22
CA SER A 413 1.01 0.06 -14.41
C SER A 413 0.76 -0.77 -13.15
N GLY A 414 0.18 -1.94 -13.31
CA GLY A 414 -0.26 -2.82 -12.23
C GLY A 414 -1.73 -2.64 -11.84
N SER A 415 -2.47 -1.65 -12.34
CA SER A 415 -3.88 -1.45 -11.96
C SER A 415 -4.77 -2.65 -12.31
N CYS A 416 -5.67 -3.01 -11.40
CA CYS A 416 -6.73 -4.00 -11.66
C CYS A 416 -7.81 -3.43 -12.57
N ILE A 417 -8.08 -4.14 -13.66
CA ILE A 417 -9.20 -3.88 -14.57
C ILE A 417 -10.36 -4.78 -14.17
N PHE A 418 -11.57 -4.23 -14.09
CA PHE A 418 -12.79 -4.96 -13.74
C PHE A 418 -13.98 -4.56 -14.63
N ASP A 419 -14.98 -5.44 -14.75
CA ASP A 419 -16.20 -5.17 -15.50
C ASP A 419 -17.33 -4.56 -14.62
N MET A 420 -18.46 -4.24 -15.24
CA MET A 420 -19.62 -3.67 -14.53
C MET A 420 -20.34 -4.66 -13.59
N GLU A 421 -19.85 -5.91 -13.50
CA GLU A 421 -20.27 -6.90 -12.50
C GLU A 421 -19.26 -7.06 -11.35
N GLY A 422 -18.19 -6.26 -11.36
CA GLY A 422 -17.11 -6.33 -10.37
C GLY A 422 -16.14 -7.49 -10.61
N ARG A 423 -16.24 -8.21 -11.73
CA ARG A 423 -15.33 -9.32 -12.06
C ARG A 423 -14.01 -8.77 -12.54
N ILE A 424 -12.90 -9.36 -12.08
CA ILE A 424 -11.56 -8.91 -12.46
C ILE A 424 -11.25 -9.40 -13.88
N ALA A 425 -10.99 -8.46 -14.77
CA ALA A 425 -10.74 -8.73 -16.18
C ALA A 425 -9.24 -8.84 -16.51
N GLY A 426 -8.36 -8.14 -15.78
CA GLY A 426 -6.93 -8.24 -16.02
C GLY A 426 -6.05 -7.22 -15.29
N LEU A 427 -4.77 -7.26 -15.61
CA LEU A 427 -3.71 -6.40 -15.06
C LEU A 427 -3.25 -5.41 -16.13
N LEU A 428 -3.29 -4.11 -15.83
CA LEU A 428 -2.80 -3.07 -16.74
C LEU A 428 -1.26 -3.08 -16.82
N THR A 429 -0.68 -3.21 -18.00
CA THR A 429 0.80 -3.27 -18.15
C THR A 429 1.39 -2.01 -18.78
N SER A 430 0.66 -1.35 -19.68
CA SER A 430 1.19 -0.20 -20.41
C SER A 430 0.08 0.60 -21.10
N GLY A 431 0.41 1.78 -21.62
CA GLY A 431 -0.50 2.57 -22.44
C GLY A 431 0.23 3.31 -23.57
N LYS A 432 -0.56 3.86 -24.50
CA LYS A 432 -0.13 4.63 -25.65
C LYS A 432 -0.99 5.89 -25.80
N GLY A 433 -0.32 7.04 -25.95
CA GLY A 433 -0.95 8.35 -26.12
C GLY A 433 0.05 9.49 -25.86
N PRO A 434 -0.32 10.74 -26.20
CA PRO A 434 0.56 11.89 -26.09
C PRO A 434 0.78 12.30 -24.62
N GLY A 435 2.00 12.72 -24.29
CA GLY A 435 2.29 13.40 -23.02
C GLY A 435 2.08 12.56 -21.74
N GLY A 436 2.00 11.22 -21.85
CA GLY A 436 1.78 10.34 -20.69
C GLY A 436 0.32 10.14 -20.30
N ALA A 437 -0.62 10.73 -21.06
CA ALA A 437 -2.04 10.38 -21.05
C ALA A 437 -2.30 9.37 -22.19
N TYR A 438 -2.93 8.25 -21.86
CA TYR A 438 -3.04 7.11 -22.76
C TYR A 438 -4.49 6.81 -23.12
N ASP A 439 -4.83 7.12 -24.37
CA ASP A 439 -6.12 6.79 -24.97
C ASP A 439 -6.28 5.28 -25.14
N LEU A 440 -5.16 4.58 -25.37
CA LEU A 440 -5.07 3.13 -25.46
C LEU A 440 -4.29 2.56 -24.29
N ALA A 441 -4.84 1.56 -23.64
CA ALA A 441 -4.24 0.81 -22.55
C ALA A 441 -4.11 -0.65 -22.92
N TYR A 442 -3.04 -1.30 -22.49
CA TYR A 442 -2.75 -2.71 -22.74
C TYR A 442 -2.84 -3.49 -21.43
N VAL A 443 -3.59 -4.59 -21.49
CA VAL A 443 -4.01 -5.36 -20.33
C VAL A 443 -3.66 -6.82 -20.54
N THR A 444 -3.08 -7.45 -19.52
CA THR A 444 -2.92 -8.90 -19.47
C THR A 444 -4.20 -9.52 -18.89
N PRO A 445 -4.92 -10.39 -19.63
CA PRO A 445 -6.16 -10.98 -19.16
C PRO A 445 -5.98 -11.82 -17.88
N MET A 446 -6.96 -11.74 -16.99
CA MET A 446 -6.87 -12.33 -15.66
C MET A 446 -6.83 -13.87 -15.68
N GLU A 447 -7.62 -14.51 -16.54
CA GLU A 447 -7.65 -15.98 -16.64
C GLU A 447 -6.29 -16.53 -17.11
N TRP A 448 -5.69 -15.90 -18.11
CA TRP A 448 -4.33 -16.23 -18.55
C TRP A 448 -3.31 -15.99 -17.44
N LEU A 449 -3.41 -14.86 -16.73
CA LEU A 449 -2.48 -14.48 -15.67
C LEU A 449 -2.49 -15.48 -14.51
N LEU A 450 -3.67 -15.87 -14.02
CA LEU A 450 -3.78 -16.91 -12.98
C LEU A 450 -3.19 -18.24 -13.44
N HIS A 451 -3.44 -18.64 -14.69
CA HIS A 451 -2.85 -19.85 -15.24
C HIS A 451 -1.31 -19.76 -15.32
N ASP A 452 -0.77 -18.63 -15.76
CA ASP A 452 0.68 -18.42 -15.83
C ASP A 452 1.32 -18.45 -14.44
N ILE A 453 0.71 -17.81 -13.43
CA ILE A 453 1.16 -17.89 -12.03
C ILE A 453 1.18 -19.35 -11.53
N ARG A 454 0.10 -20.11 -11.78
CA ARG A 454 0.02 -21.54 -11.41
C ARG A 454 1.05 -22.40 -12.11
N SER A 455 1.47 -22.03 -13.32
CA SER A 455 2.52 -22.76 -14.07
C SER A 455 3.90 -22.68 -13.39
N PHE A 456 4.11 -21.72 -12.49
CA PHE A 456 5.31 -21.62 -11.65
C PHE A 456 5.16 -22.28 -10.27
N GLY A 457 4.08 -23.01 -10.03
CA GLY A 457 3.86 -23.76 -8.78
C GLY A 457 3.05 -23.02 -7.72
N TYR A 458 2.57 -21.81 -8.00
CA TYR A 458 1.74 -21.03 -7.06
C TYR A 458 0.25 -21.27 -7.33
N GLN A 459 -0.38 -22.17 -6.57
CA GLN A 459 -1.83 -22.42 -6.71
C GLN A 459 -2.62 -21.26 -6.10
N VAL A 460 -2.98 -20.28 -6.94
CA VAL A 460 -3.63 -19.04 -6.49
C VAL A 460 -5.09 -18.91 -6.91
N TYR A 461 -5.88 -18.20 -6.10
CA TYR A 461 -7.23 -17.73 -6.41
C TYR A 461 -7.43 -16.27 -5.96
N LEU A 462 -8.40 -15.58 -6.55
CA LEU A 462 -8.70 -14.17 -6.23
C LEU A 462 -9.22 -14.05 -4.79
N ALA A 463 -8.72 -13.05 -4.07
CA ALA A 463 -9.01 -12.85 -2.66
C ALA A 463 -10.35 -12.15 -2.37
#